data_AF-A0A7S2FUR7-F1
#
_entry.id   AF-A0A7S2FUR7-F1
#
_cell.length_a   1.000
_cell.length_b   1.000
_cell.length_c   1.000
_cell.angle_alpha   90.00
_cell.angle_beta   90.00
_cell.angle_gamma   90.00
#
_symmetry.space_group_name_H-M   'P 1'
#
loop_
_entity.id
_entity.type
_entity.pdbx_description
1 polymer ?
#
loop_
_entity_poly.entity_id
_entity_poly.type
_entity_poly.pdbx_seq_one_letter_code
_entity_poly.pdbx_strand_id
1 'polypeptide(L)'
;YDAQLGRAGAGGGRGGGGNTSRIPADGSCPPELFDPTTVIEIQQENPKKKGSKSWIRYEAYKVAKTVGEYAKLNPGVMRPDLKHDWGKGFIVVPSLEVREVAESGGGGG
;
A
#
# COMPACT_ATOMS: atom_id res chain seq x y z
N TYR A 1 -17.17 39.77 -12.50
CA TYR A 1 -16.64 40.52 -11.35
C TYR A 1 -17.27 39.95 -10.11
N ASP A 2 -16.40 39.65 -9.14
CA ASP A 2 -16.58 38.90 -7.90
C ASP A 2 -17.80 39.19 -7.03
N ALA A 3 -18.25 38.14 -6.32
CA ALA A 3 -18.65 38.24 -4.93
C ALA A 3 -18.49 36.87 -4.21
N GLN A 4 -17.26 36.59 -3.81
CA GLN A 4 -16.88 36.27 -2.42
C GLN A 4 -17.91 35.51 -1.56
N LEU A 5 -17.79 34.18 -1.48
CA LEU A 5 -18.43 33.37 -0.44
C LEU A 5 -17.43 32.96 0.65
N GLY A 6 -17.59 33.65 1.78
CA GLY A 6 -17.59 33.15 3.16
C GLY A 6 -16.80 31.88 3.51
N ARG A 7 -15.76 32.09 4.32
CA ARG A 7 -15.23 31.09 5.24
C ARG A 7 -16.31 30.60 6.20
N ALA A 8 -16.54 29.29 6.25
CA ALA A 8 -17.14 28.63 7.40
C ALA A 8 -16.18 27.51 7.83
N GLY A 9 -15.70 27.61 9.07
CA GLY A 9 -14.95 26.55 9.72
C GLY A 9 -15.86 25.36 9.96
N ALA A 10 -15.43 24.19 9.51
CA ALA A 10 -15.94 22.92 9.99
C ALA A 10 -14.77 22.21 10.67
N GLY A 11 -14.81 22.20 12.01
CA GLY A 11 -14.01 21.31 12.80
C GLY A 11 -14.39 19.87 12.45
N GLY A 12 -13.53 19.22 11.66
CA GLY A 12 -13.57 17.79 11.46
C GLY A 12 -12.65 17.12 12.48
N GLY A 13 -13.17 16.87 13.67
CA GLY A 13 -12.56 15.93 14.60
C GLY A 13 -12.38 14.58 13.89
N ARG A 14 -11.13 14.22 13.57
CA ARG A 14 -10.79 12.92 13.01
C ARG A 14 -10.58 11.95 14.18
N GLY A 15 -11.69 11.45 14.72
CA GLY A 15 -11.72 10.26 15.55
C GLY A 15 -12.42 9.13 14.77
N GLY A 16 -11.73 8.00 14.58
CA GLY A 16 -12.38 6.74 14.18
C GLY A 16 -11.56 5.87 13.22
N GLY A 17 -11.01 4.75 13.74
CA GLY A 17 -10.53 3.61 12.97
C GLY A 17 -9.09 3.19 13.28
N GLY A 18 -8.92 2.20 14.16
CA GLY A 18 -7.60 1.72 14.58
C GLY A 18 -6.76 1.07 13.45
N ASN A 19 -5.46 1.39 13.48
CA ASN A 19 -4.26 0.62 13.07
C ASN A 19 -4.33 -0.13 11.71
N THR A 20 -3.53 0.15 10.68
CA THR A 20 -2.08 -0.09 10.63
C THR A 20 -1.58 0.38 9.25
N SER A 21 -1.04 1.59 9.13
CA SER A 21 -0.21 1.87 7.94
C SER A 21 0.96 0.89 8.02
N ARG A 22 1.13 0.02 7.01
CA ARG A 22 2.32 -0.85 6.95
C ARG A 22 3.61 -0.05 6.84
N ILE A 23 3.51 1.18 6.35
CA ILE A 23 4.62 2.14 6.36
C ILE A 23 4.87 2.55 7.82
N PRO A 24 6.09 2.29 8.35
CA PRO A 24 6.52 2.76 9.65
C PRO A 24 6.40 4.28 9.83
N ALA A 25 6.33 4.73 11.08
CA ALA A 25 6.11 6.15 11.42
C ALA A 25 7.25 7.09 10.97
N ASP A 26 8.47 6.58 10.82
CA ASP A 26 9.63 7.30 10.27
C ASP A 26 9.58 7.43 8.74
N GLY A 27 8.59 6.81 8.09
CA GLY A 27 8.43 6.82 6.65
C GLY A 27 9.48 6.01 5.89
N SER A 28 10.35 5.28 6.61
CA SER A 28 11.29 4.35 5.98
C SER A 28 10.51 3.22 5.33
N CYS A 29 10.95 2.76 4.16
CA CYS A 29 10.37 1.61 3.51
C CYS A 29 11.45 0.54 3.42
N PRO A 30 11.14 -0.71 3.80
CA PRO A 30 12.10 -1.79 3.71
C PRO A 30 12.65 -1.91 2.28
N PRO A 31 13.97 -2.11 2.10
CA PRO A 31 14.56 -2.23 0.77
C PRO A 31 13.97 -3.41 -0.01
N GLU A 32 13.51 -4.45 0.67
CA GLU A 32 12.84 -5.63 0.09
C GLU A 32 11.57 -5.24 -0.68
N LEU A 33 10.89 -4.14 -0.30
CA LEU A 33 9.75 -3.61 -1.04
C LEU A 33 10.14 -3.19 -2.47
N PHE A 34 11.40 -2.87 -2.71
CA PHE A 34 11.90 -2.42 -4.01
C PHE A 34 12.80 -3.44 -4.71
N ASP A 35 13.04 -4.60 -4.10
CA ASP A 35 13.86 -5.66 -4.69
C ASP A 35 13.05 -6.38 -5.79
N PRO A 36 13.54 -6.45 -7.04
CA PRO A 36 12.83 -7.06 -8.17
C PRO A 36 12.51 -8.55 -7.99
N THR A 37 13.24 -9.25 -7.11
CA THR A 37 13.04 -10.67 -6.79
C THR A 37 11.98 -10.90 -5.71
N THR A 38 11.57 -9.85 -5.00
CA THR A 38 10.55 -9.93 -3.96
C THR A 38 9.20 -10.31 -4.56
N VAL A 39 8.60 -11.34 -3.97
CA VAL A 39 7.23 -11.77 -4.27
C VAL A 39 6.24 -10.79 -3.65
N ILE A 40 5.22 -10.42 -4.42
CA ILE A 40 4.15 -9.55 -3.99
C ILE A 40 2.79 -10.18 -4.32
N GLU A 41 1.81 -9.88 -3.49
CA GLU A 41 0.42 -10.24 -3.72
C GLU A 41 -0.40 -8.96 -3.83
N ILE A 42 -1.07 -8.76 -4.95
CA ILE A 42 -1.87 -7.57 -5.22
C ILE A 42 -3.34 -7.93 -5.05
N GLN A 43 -4.09 -7.06 -4.38
CA GLN A 43 -5.53 -7.23 -4.23
C GLN A 43 -6.20 -7.31 -5.61
N GLN A 44 -6.88 -8.43 -5.86
CA GLN A 44 -7.48 -8.68 -7.19
C GLN A 44 -8.74 -7.85 -7.43
N GLU A 45 -9.45 -7.51 -6.35
CA GLU A 45 -10.58 -6.59 -6.39
C GLU A 45 -10.07 -5.15 -6.34
N ASN A 46 -10.20 -4.46 -7.47
CA ASN A 46 -9.82 -3.05 -7.56
C ASN A 46 -10.92 -2.15 -6.97
N PRO A 47 -10.70 -1.47 -5.83
CA PRO A 47 -11.71 -0.59 -5.24
C PRO A 47 -11.89 0.71 -6.04
N LYS A 48 -11.07 0.95 -7.07
CA LYS A 48 -11.11 2.17 -7.88
C LYS A 48 -12.29 2.13 -8.87
N LYS A 49 -12.83 3.30 -9.19
CA LYS A 49 -13.94 3.45 -10.15
C LYS A 49 -13.55 2.96 -11.54
N LYS A 50 -14.30 1.99 -12.08
CA LYS A 50 -14.15 1.47 -13.46
C LYS A 50 -14.14 2.62 -14.48
N GLY A 51 -13.26 2.54 -15.47
CA GLY A 51 -13.09 3.56 -16.52
C GLY A 51 -12.25 4.78 -16.12
N SER A 52 -11.81 4.89 -14.87
CA SER A 52 -10.82 5.90 -14.48
C SER A 52 -9.40 5.52 -14.92
N LYS A 53 -8.53 6.52 -15.13
CA LYS A 53 -7.11 6.28 -15.45
C LYS A 53 -6.41 5.41 -14.41
N SER A 54 -6.77 5.58 -13.14
CA SER A 54 -6.21 4.79 -12.03
C SER A 54 -6.72 3.35 -12.01
N TRP A 55 -7.95 3.09 -12.50
CA TRP A 55 -8.46 1.73 -12.69
C TRP A 55 -7.69 0.99 -13.77
N ILE A 56 -7.48 1.62 -14.93
CA ILE A 56 -6.74 1.03 -16.07
C ILE A 56 -5.32 0.63 -15.66
N ARG A 57 -4.60 1.51 -14.94
CA ARG A 57 -3.24 1.19 -14.46
C ARG A 57 -3.26 0.01 -13.48
N TYR A 58 -4.19 0.03 -12.52
CA TYR A 58 -4.30 -1.03 -11.52
C TYR A 58 -4.59 -2.39 -12.16
N GLU A 59 -5.50 -2.43 -13.14
CA GLU A 59 -5.76 -3.66 -13.90
C GLU A 59 -4.53 -4.16 -14.68
N ALA A 60 -3.67 -3.26 -15.16
CA ALA A 60 -2.46 -3.64 -15.88
C ALA A 60 -1.42 -4.30 -14.97
N TYR A 61 -1.22 -3.80 -13.74
CA TYR A 61 -0.20 -4.33 -12.84
C TYR A 61 -0.69 -5.38 -11.84
N LYS A 62 -2.01 -5.53 -11.58
CA LYS A 62 -2.53 -6.49 -10.57
C LYS A 62 -2.21 -7.97 -10.85
N VAL A 63 -1.76 -8.27 -12.07
CA VAL A 63 -1.30 -9.59 -12.51
C VAL A 63 0.16 -9.87 -12.13
N ALA A 64 0.89 -8.86 -11.67
CA ALA A 64 2.26 -9.00 -11.23
C ALA A 64 2.35 -9.86 -9.98
N LYS A 65 3.31 -10.78 -9.97
CA LYS A 65 3.63 -11.69 -8.85
C LYS A 65 4.90 -11.27 -8.13
N THR A 66 5.72 -10.44 -8.76
CA THR A 66 6.96 -9.91 -8.17
C THR A 66 7.06 -8.41 -8.38
N VAL A 67 7.88 -7.75 -7.57
CA VAL A 67 8.23 -6.34 -7.74
C VAL A 67 8.86 -6.09 -9.12
N GLY A 68 9.66 -7.02 -9.63
CA GLY A 68 10.25 -6.92 -10.96
C GLY A 68 9.22 -6.96 -12.08
N GLU A 69 8.19 -7.80 -11.97
CA GLU A 69 7.05 -7.81 -12.90
C GLU A 69 6.22 -6.53 -12.79
N TYR A 70 5.95 -6.07 -11.57
CA TYR A 70 5.26 -4.81 -11.32
C TYR A 70 6.00 -3.62 -11.94
N ALA A 71 7.32 -3.56 -11.78
CA ALA A 71 8.17 -2.51 -12.35
C ALA A 71 8.16 -2.51 -13.89
N LYS A 72 8.10 -3.69 -14.51
CA LYS A 72 7.97 -3.83 -15.98
C LYS A 72 6.62 -3.33 -16.49
N LEU A 73 5.55 -3.56 -15.73
CA LEU A 73 4.18 -3.16 -16.09
C LEU A 73 3.89 -1.70 -15.74
N ASN A 74 4.61 -1.11 -14.78
CA ASN A 74 4.46 0.27 -14.34
C ASN A 74 5.81 1.04 -14.31
N PRO A 75 6.50 1.20 -15.45
CA PRO A 75 7.81 1.84 -15.51
C PRO A 75 7.71 3.33 -15.13
N GLY A 76 8.64 3.81 -14.31
CA GLY A 76 8.78 5.23 -13.94
C GLY A 76 7.86 5.74 -12.83
N VAL A 77 6.83 4.99 -12.45
CA VAL A 77 5.87 5.36 -11.38
C VAL A 77 5.92 4.39 -10.18
N MET A 78 6.70 3.32 -10.32
CA MET A 78 6.77 2.19 -9.40
C MET A 78 6.97 2.57 -7.93
N ARG A 79 8.04 3.30 -7.59
CA ARG A 79 8.42 3.55 -6.19
C ARG A 79 7.32 4.25 -5.35
N PRO A 80 6.75 5.39 -5.79
CA PRO A 80 5.70 6.06 -5.03
C PRO A 80 4.37 5.28 -5.03
N ASP A 81 3.99 4.65 -6.16
CA ASP A 81 2.75 3.87 -6.24
C ASP A 81 2.82 2.62 -5.34
N LEU A 82 3.94 1.89 -5.37
CA LEU A 82 4.14 0.67 -4.60
C LEU A 82 4.15 0.93 -3.09
N LYS A 83 4.84 1.99 -2.65
CA LYS A 83 4.82 2.44 -1.24
C LYS A 83 3.39 2.75 -0.80
N HIS A 84 2.65 3.53 -1.61
CA HIS A 84 1.28 3.92 -1.29
C HIS A 84 0.35 2.71 -1.22
N ASP A 85 0.40 1.84 -2.23
CA ASP A 85 -0.47 0.67 -2.32
C ASP A 85 -0.17 -0.36 -1.21
N TRP A 86 1.11 -0.60 -0.88
CA TRP A 86 1.49 -1.45 0.26
C TRP A 86 1.03 -0.88 1.59
N GLY A 87 1.27 0.42 1.82
CA GLY A 87 0.84 1.12 3.04
C GLY A 87 -0.67 1.14 3.24
N LYS A 88 -1.44 1.03 2.14
CA LYS A 88 -2.91 1.02 2.15
C LYS A 88 -3.55 -0.35 2.30
N GLY A 89 -2.80 -1.45 2.21
CA GLY A 89 -3.41 -2.78 2.21
C GLY A 89 -3.51 -3.44 0.83
N PHE A 90 -3.34 -2.67 -0.25
CA PHE A 90 -3.63 -3.14 -1.62
C PHE A 90 -2.56 -4.08 -2.17
N ILE A 91 -1.36 -4.00 -1.61
CA ILE A 91 -0.25 -4.91 -1.88
C ILE A 91 0.20 -5.52 -0.57
N VAL A 92 0.44 -6.82 -0.60
CA VAL A 92 1.01 -7.61 0.48
C VAL A 92 2.36 -8.10 0.00
N VAL A 93 3.36 -8.02 0.87
CA VAL A 93 4.69 -8.56 0.61
C VAL A 93 4.90 -9.67 1.63
N PRO A 94 4.66 -10.94 1.27
CA PRO A 94 4.73 -12.04 2.23
C PRO A 94 6.04 -12.06 3.01
N SER A 95 7.17 -11.78 2.33
CA SER A 95 8.50 -11.67 2.94
C SER A 95 8.59 -10.67 4.10
N LEU A 96 7.79 -9.60 4.08
CA LEU A 96 7.74 -8.56 5.12
C LEU A 96 6.68 -8.83 6.20
N GLU A 97 5.64 -9.61 5.87
CA GLU A 97 4.56 -9.97 6.80
C GLU A 97 4.93 -11.17 7.68
N VAL A 98 6.00 -11.92 7.35
CA VAL A 98 6.52 -12.97 8.25
C VAL A 98 7.16 -12.30 9.48
N ARG A 99 6.36 -12.07 10.51
CA ARG A 99 6.81 -12.00 11.90
C ARG A 99 6.02 -13.01 12.73
N GLU A 100 6.77 -14.02 13.18
CA GLU A 100 6.48 -15.02 14.22
C GLU A 100 5.44 -16.14 13.96
N VAL A 101 5.94 -17.28 13.47
CA VAL A 101 5.55 -18.59 14.02
C VAL A 101 6.82 -19.44 14.15
N ALA A 102 7.50 -19.38 15.30
CA ALA A 102 8.23 -20.50 15.92
C ALA A 102 9.10 -20.04 17.10
N GLU A 103 8.51 -19.69 18.26
CA GLU A 103 9.07 -20.00 19.59
C GLU A 103 7.92 -20.07 20.62
N SER A 104 7.07 -21.09 20.49
CA SER A 104 6.27 -21.61 21.60
C SER A 104 6.90 -22.92 22.08
N GLY A 105 7.91 -22.80 22.93
CA GLY A 105 8.51 -23.92 23.67
C GLY A 105 8.66 -23.53 25.14
N GLY A 106 7.63 -23.78 25.94
CA GLY A 106 7.70 -23.62 27.39
C GLY A 106 8.63 -24.65 28.04
N GLY A 107 9.27 -24.26 29.13
CA GLY A 107 10.00 -25.15 30.03
C GLY A 107 10.12 -24.49 31.41
N GLY A 108 9.24 -24.88 32.33
CA GLY A 108 9.25 -24.42 33.71
C GLY A 108 10.37 -25.07 34.53
N GLY A 109 10.75 -24.37 35.61
CA GLY A 109 11.58 -24.85 36.70
C GLY A 109 11.07 -24.28 38.01
#